data_AF-A0A5E4JET2-F1
#
_entry.id   AF-A0A5E4JET2-F1
#
_cell.length_a   1.000
_cell.length_b   1.000
_cell.length_c   1.000
_cell.angle_alpha   90.00
_cell.angle_beta   90.00
_cell.angle_gamma   90.00
#
_symmetry.space_group_name_H-M   'P 1'
#
loop_
_entity.id
_entity.type
_entity.pdbx_description
1 polymer ?
#
loop_
_entity_poly.entity_id
_entity_poly.type
_entity_poly.pdbx_seq_one_letter_code
_entity_poly.pdbx_strand_id
1 'polypeptide(L)'
;MAYGLVLKGPTATANMLIYWIVITGGFAAIGALIARAHPLSIIAAFISAPITTLHPALAAGWVSGLVEARFNPPKVMDFENLPDVSSVGGFYRNRVTHILIVAALTNIGAMIGLIIAFPTLVSLLA
;
A
#
# COMPACT_ATOMS: atom_id res chain seq x y z
N MET A 1 9.77 -9.19 15.06
CA MET A 1 8.69 -9.32 16.08
C MET A 1 8.95 -10.47 17.04
N ALA A 2 9.00 -11.74 16.60
CA ALA A 2 9.27 -12.88 17.48
C ALA A 2 10.60 -12.75 18.27
N TYR A 3 11.66 -12.25 17.63
CA TYR A 3 12.96 -12.02 18.26
C TYR A 3 12.94 -10.92 19.35
N GLY A 4 12.11 -9.88 19.19
CA GLY A 4 11.95 -8.80 20.18
C GLY A 4 11.17 -9.24 21.43
N LEU A 5 10.22 -10.16 21.26
CA LEU A 5 9.43 -10.72 22.35
C LEU A 5 10.26 -11.62 23.26
N VAL A 6 11.28 -12.30 22.70
CA VAL A 6 12.23 -13.14 23.44
C VAL A 6 13.30 -12.32 24.17
N LEU A 7 13.72 -11.17 23.62
CA LEU A 7 14.85 -10.39 24.17
C LEU A 7 14.48 -9.19 25.05
N LYS A 8 13.46 -8.41 24.68
CA LYS A 8 13.11 -7.15 25.38
C LYS A 8 11.71 -7.16 26.03
N GLY A 9 10.98 -8.27 25.95
CA GLY A 9 9.69 -8.48 26.60
C GLY A 9 8.47 -7.92 25.84
N PRO A 10 7.25 -8.07 26.41
CA PRO A 10 5.98 -7.79 25.72
C PRO A 10 5.74 -6.30 25.44
N THR A 11 6.20 -5.40 26.30
CA THR A 11 6.05 -3.94 26.14
C THR A 11 6.89 -3.40 24.98
N ALA A 12 8.14 -3.86 24.83
CA ALA A 12 8.99 -3.50 23.70
C ALA A 12 8.41 -4.03 22.38
N THR A 13 7.83 -5.23 22.39
CA THR A 13 7.20 -5.82 21.21
C THR A 13 5.94 -5.08 20.79
N ALA A 14 5.13 -4.61 21.74
CA ALA A 14 3.96 -3.77 21.45
C ALA A 14 4.37 -2.47 20.75
N ASN A 15 5.42 -1.79 21.23
CA ASN A 15 5.94 -0.60 20.57
C ASN A 15 6.44 -0.89 19.16
N MET A 16 7.18 -1.99 18.96
CA MET A 16 7.62 -2.41 17.63
C MET A 16 6.46 -2.65 16.66
N LEU A 17 5.38 -3.31 17.11
CA LEU A 17 4.17 -3.53 16.33
C LEU A 17 3.52 -2.22 15.91
N ILE A 18 3.40 -1.26 16.83
CA ILE A 18 2.83 0.06 16.53
C ILE A 18 3.69 0.79 15.49
N TYR A 19 5.01 0.84 15.66
CA TYR A 19 5.91 1.47 14.67
C TYR A 19 5.83 0.79 13.31
N TRP A 20 5.77 -0.54 13.28
CA TRP A 20 5.62 -1.30 12.05
C TRP A 20 4.34 -0.96 11.30
N ILE A 21 3.19 -0.96 12.00
CA ILE A 21 1.89 -0.64 11.41
C ILE A 21 1.87 0.81 10.91
N VAL A 22 2.34 1.76 11.71
CA VAL A 22 2.33 3.18 11.37
C VAL A 22 3.22 3.48 10.17
N ILE A 23 4.43 2.93 10.13
CA ILE A 23 5.37 3.17 9.02
C ILE A 23 4.88 2.46 7.76
N THR A 24 4.61 1.15 7.81
CA THR A 24 4.22 0.40 6.61
C THR A 24 2.85 0.83 6.07
N GLY A 25 1.86 0.99 6.96
CA GLY A 25 0.53 1.48 6.63
C GLY A 25 0.53 2.93 6.17
N GLY A 26 1.27 3.80 6.87
CA GLY A 26 1.34 5.23 6.54
C GLY A 26 1.93 5.48 5.16
N PHE A 27 3.08 4.86 4.84
CA PHE A 27 3.69 5.02 3.52
C PHE A 27 2.85 4.41 2.39
N ALA A 28 2.18 3.27 2.62
CA ALA A 28 1.26 2.69 1.64
C ALA A 28 0.03 3.60 1.40
N ALA A 29 -0.53 4.17 2.47
CA ALA A 29 -1.65 5.11 2.40
C ALA A 29 -1.24 6.41 1.68
N ILE A 30 -0.03 6.90 1.89
CA ILE A 30 0.53 8.04 1.15
C ILE A 30 0.64 7.70 -0.34
N GLY A 31 1.11 6.49 -0.69
CA GLY A 31 1.14 6.02 -2.08
C GLY A 31 -0.25 6.04 -2.72
N ALA A 32 -1.27 5.52 -2.02
CA ALA A 32 -2.66 5.57 -2.49
C ALA A 32 -3.21 7.01 -2.59
N LEU A 33 -2.83 7.89 -1.66
CA LEU A 33 -3.23 9.30 -1.66
C LEU A 33 -2.64 10.06 -2.85
N ILE A 34 -1.36 9.83 -3.18
CA ILE A 34 -0.69 10.42 -4.35
C ILE A 34 -1.38 9.97 -5.64
N ALA A 35 -1.81 8.71 -5.69
CA ALA A 35 -2.57 8.16 -6.80
C ALA A 35 -4.00 8.74 -6.91
N ARG A 36 -4.44 9.59 -5.96
CA ARG A 36 -5.80 10.12 -5.86
C ARG A 36 -6.85 9.02 -5.74
N ALA A 37 -6.49 7.93 -5.05
CA ALA A 37 -7.40 6.84 -4.78
C ALA A 37 -8.59 7.30 -3.92
N HIS A 38 -9.72 6.59 -4.03
CA HIS A 38 -10.88 6.82 -3.19
C HIS A 38 -10.51 6.68 -1.68
N PRO A 39 -11.09 7.47 -0.76
CA PRO A 39 -10.75 7.40 0.67
C PRO A 39 -10.82 5.99 1.27
N LEU A 40 -11.75 5.16 0.78
CA LEU A 40 -11.87 3.76 1.20
C LEU A 40 -10.69 2.88 0.72
N SER A 41 -10.14 3.16 -0.45
CA SER A 41 -8.94 2.51 -0.98
C SER A 41 -7.70 2.87 -0.17
N ILE A 42 -7.61 4.12 0.31
CA ILE A 42 -6.53 4.58 1.21
C ILE A 42 -6.60 3.84 2.56
N ILE A 43 -7.79 3.70 3.13
CA ILE A 43 -7.98 2.95 4.38
C ILE A 43 -7.65 1.47 4.17
N ALA A 44 -8.07 0.90 3.04
CA ALA A 44 -7.74 -0.47 2.67
C ALA A 44 -6.22 -0.67 2.50
N ALA A 45 -5.52 0.28 1.88
CA ALA A 45 -4.06 0.27 1.77
C ALA A 45 -3.40 0.30 3.16
N PHE A 46 -3.86 1.17 4.07
CA PHE A 46 -3.31 1.28 5.42
C PHE A 46 -3.47 -0.02 6.23
N ILE A 47 -4.65 -0.64 6.19
CA ILE A 47 -4.94 -1.87 6.95
C ILE A 47 -4.24 -3.09 6.33
N SER A 48 -4.20 -3.15 5.00
CA SER A 48 -3.59 -4.27 4.28
C SER A 48 -2.07 -4.25 4.39
N ALA A 49 -1.42 -3.09 4.33
CA ALA A 49 0.04 -2.95 4.38
C ALA A 49 0.77 -3.81 5.44
N PRO A 50 0.45 -3.73 6.76
CA PRO A 50 1.14 -4.52 7.78
C PRO A 50 0.92 -6.03 7.65
N ILE A 51 -0.18 -6.46 7.02
CA ILE A 51 -0.49 -7.87 6.75
C ILE A 51 0.28 -8.33 5.51
N THR A 52 0.30 -7.49 4.47
CA THR A 52 0.93 -7.77 3.18
C THR A 52 2.46 -7.81 3.26
N THR A 53 3.07 -7.07 4.19
CA THR A 53 4.52 -7.16 4.44
C THR A 53 4.95 -8.51 5.01
N LEU A 54 4.03 -9.31 5.56
CA LEU A 54 4.27 -10.71 5.92
C LEU A 54 4.20 -11.66 4.72
N HIS A 55 3.51 -11.27 3.64
CA HIS A 55 3.33 -12.09 2.45
C HIS A 55 3.53 -11.25 1.18
N PRO A 56 4.77 -11.16 0.65
CA PRO A 56 5.11 -10.30 -0.49
C PRO A 56 4.23 -10.50 -1.73
N ALA A 57 3.65 -11.69 -1.92
CA ALA A 57 2.77 -11.96 -3.06
C ALA A 57 1.37 -11.32 -2.93
N LEU A 58 0.93 -11.00 -1.71
CA LEU A 58 -0.28 -10.23 -1.46
C LEU A 58 0.14 -8.77 -1.39
N ALA A 59 0.38 -8.10 -2.50
CA ALA A 59 0.82 -6.71 -2.43
C ALA A 59 -0.33 -5.79 -1.94
N ALA A 60 -0.05 -4.81 -1.07
CA ALA A 60 -1.05 -3.86 -0.54
C ALA A 60 -1.85 -3.15 -1.66
N GLY A 61 -1.20 -2.96 -2.82
CA GLY A 61 -1.81 -2.41 -4.02
C GLY A 61 -2.89 -3.29 -4.65
N TRP A 62 -2.86 -4.62 -4.48
CA TRP A 62 -3.97 -5.47 -4.93
C TRP A 62 -5.24 -5.21 -4.11
N VAL A 63 -5.09 -5.08 -2.79
CA VAL A 63 -6.22 -4.80 -1.91
C VAL A 63 -6.76 -3.39 -2.15
N SER A 64 -5.87 -2.39 -2.22
CA SER A 64 -6.23 -1.00 -2.56
C SER A 64 -6.88 -0.89 -3.94
N GLY A 65 -6.31 -1.53 -4.96
CA GLY A 65 -6.81 -1.54 -6.32
C GLY A 65 -8.14 -2.29 -6.47
N LEU A 66 -8.36 -3.39 -5.74
CA LEU A 66 -9.65 -4.09 -5.73
C LEU A 66 -10.76 -3.24 -5.09
N VAL A 67 -10.44 -2.54 -4.00
CA VAL A 67 -11.39 -1.61 -3.37
C VAL A 67 -11.68 -0.45 -4.31
N GLU A 68 -10.65 0.10 -4.96
CA GLU A 68 -10.80 1.14 -5.97
C GLU A 68 -11.68 0.68 -7.13
N ALA A 69 -11.47 -0.54 -7.66
CA ALA A 69 -12.28 -1.12 -8.73
C ALA A 69 -13.74 -1.32 -8.32
N ARG A 70 -14.01 -1.54 -7.02
CA ARG A 70 -15.37 -1.69 -6.52
C ARG A 70 -16.12 -0.35 -6.46
N PHE A 71 -15.43 0.74 -6.11
CA PHE A 71 -16.03 2.07 -6.04
C PHE A 71 -16.00 2.83 -7.37
N ASN A 72 -15.01 2.54 -8.21
CA ASN A 72 -14.86 3.03 -9.57
C ASN A 72 -14.89 1.87 -10.57
N PRO A 73 -16.06 1.23 -10.76
CA PRO A 73 -16.18 0.07 -11.64
C PRO A 73 -15.77 0.44 -13.08
N PRO A 74 -14.82 -0.31 -13.67
CA PRO A 74 -14.45 -0.11 -15.07
C PRO A 74 -15.61 -0.56 -15.97
N LYS A 75 -15.93 0.24 -16.99
CA LYS A 75 -16.93 -0.12 -17.99
C LYS A 75 -16.26 -0.87 -19.14
N VAL A 76 -17.02 -1.72 -19.84
CA VAL A 76 -16.52 -2.46 -21.02
C VAL A 76 -15.95 -1.50 -22.08
N MET A 77 -16.59 -0.34 -22.26
CA MET A 77 -16.11 0.74 -23.13
C MET A 77 -14.76 1.34 -22.73
N ASP A 78 -14.34 1.21 -21.46
CA ASP A 78 -13.04 1.69 -20.98
C ASP A 78 -11.90 0.75 -21.40
N PHE A 79 -12.21 -0.52 -21.74
CA PHE A 79 -11.26 -1.46 -22.34
C PHE A 79 -11.12 -1.23 -23.85
N GLU A 80 -12.19 -0.83 -24.53
CA GLU A 80 -12.18 -0.52 -25.97
C GLU A 80 -11.57 0.87 -26.24
N ASN A 81 -11.86 1.86 -25.39
CA ASN A 81 -11.20 3.16 -25.39
C ASN A 81 -9.97 3.13 -24.48
N LEU A 82 -9.02 2.22 -24.69
CA LEU A 82 -7.64 2.41 -24.23
C LEU A 82 -7.03 3.49 -25.14
N PRO A 83 -7.22 4.80 -24.89
CA PRO A 83 -6.86 5.81 -25.86
C PRO A 83 -5.39 6.06 -25.64
N ASP A 84 -4.57 5.52 -26.54
CA ASP A 84 -3.21 5.98 -26.79
C ASP A 84 -2.37 6.14 -25.51
N VAL A 85 -1.69 5.05 -25.12
CA VAL A 85 -0.74 4.96 -24.01
C VAL A 85 0.46 5.92 -24.09
N SER A 86 0.42 6.89 -25.01
CA SER A 86 1.45 7.88 -25.30
C SER A 86 1.45 9.09 -24.35
N SER A 87 0.43 9.29 -23.50
CA SER A 87 0.45 10.37 -22.49
C SER A 87 0.15 9.93 -21.05
N VAL A 88 1.00 10.35 -20.12
CA VAL A 88 0.87 10.09 -18.67
C VAL A 88 -0.43 10.67 -18.10
N GLY A 89 -0.95 11.75 -18.70
CA GLY A 89 -2.23 12.35 -18.32
C GLY A 89 -3.46 11.55 -18.78
N GLY A 90 -3.38 10.85 -19.92
CA GLY A 90 -4.44 9.96 -20.40
C GLY A 90 -4.64 8.74 -19.50
N PHE A 91 -3.56 8.22 -18.93
CA PHE A 91 -3.57 7.12 -17.96
C PHE A 91 -4.34 7.42 -16.68
N TYR A 92 -4.36 8.68 -16.20
CA TYR A 92 -5.15 9.05 -15.04
C TYR A 92 -6.64 9.22 -15.34
N ARG A 93 -7.02 9.37 -16.62
CA ARG A 93 -8.39 9.70 -17.04
C ARG A 93 -9.25 8.45 -17.28
N ASN A 94 -8.62 7.32 -17.64
CA ASN A 94 -9.31 6.03 -17.78
C ASN A 94 -9.36 5.29 -16.44
N ARG A 95 -10.53 4.73 -16.11
CA ARG A 95 -10.80 4.04 -14.84
C ARG A 95 -9.94 2.80 -14.64
N VAL A 96 -9.67 2.04 -15.70
CA VAL A 96 -8.86 0.81 -15.65
C VAL A 96 -7.42 1.15 -15.30
N THR A 97 -6.82 2.11 -16.01
CA THR A 97 -5.45 2.56 -15.78
C THR A 97 -5.30 3.27 -14.44
N HIS A 98 -6.31 4.01 -13.99
CA HIS A 98 -6.33 4.61 -12.66
C HIS A 98 -6.22 3.55 -11.56
N ILE A 99 -6.99 2.45 -11.63
CA ILE A 99 -6.89 1.34 -10.67
C ILE A 99 -5.47 0.75 -10.65
N LEU A 100 -4.84 0.59 -11.82
CA LEU A 100 -3.47 0.11 -11.93
C LEU A 100 -2.44 1.09 -11.32
N ILE A 101 -2.62 2.39 -11.54
CA ILE A 101 -1.79 3.43 -10.92
C ILE A 101 -1.93 3.39 -9.40
N VAL A 102 -3.16 3.31 -8.89
CA VAL A 102 -3.43 3.20 -7.45
C VAL A 102 -2.73 1.98 -6.86
N ALA A 103 -2.84 0.82 -7.51
CA ALA A 103 -2.15 -0.39 -7.07
C ALA A 103 -0.62 -0.24 -7.10
N ALA A 104 -0.07 0.29 -8.19
CA ALA A 104 1.36 0.47 -8.37
C ALA A 104 1.97 1.45 -7.35
N LEU A 105 1.37 2.63 -7.18
CA LEU A 105 1.85 3.63 -6.22
C LEU A 105 1.70 3.15 -4.77
N THR A 106 0.62 2.44 -4.46
CA THR A 106 0.46 1.82 -3.12
C THR A 106 1.58 0.80 -2.86
N ASN A 107 1.95 0.00 -3.87
CA ASN A 107 3.06 -0.95 -3.75
C ASN A 107 4.40 -0.25 -3.55
N ILE A 108 4.67 0.81 -4.31
CA ILE A 108 5.90 1.62 -4.15
C ILE A 108 5.94 2.23 -2.74
N GLY A 109 4.83 2.78 -2.26
CA GLY A 109 4.69 3.29 -0.90
C GLY A 109 4.99 2.21 0.15
N ALA A 110 4.40 1.02 0.00
CA ALA A 110 4.65 -0.11 0.90
C ALA A 110 6.12 -0.55 0.90
N MET A 111 6.78 -0.59 -0.27
CA MET A 111 8.21 -0.92 -0.38
C MET A 111 9.10 0.11 0.33
N ILE A 112 8.82 1.41 0.15
CA ILE A 112 9.52 2.49 0.86
C ILE A 112 9.30 2.34 2.38
N GLY A 113 8.06 2.07 2.79
CA GLY A 113 7.73 1.79 4.19
C GLY A 113 8.53 0.64 4.77
N LEU A 114 8.75 -0.43 4.01
CA LEU A 114 9.58 -1.58 4.39
C LEU A 114 11.05 -1.19 4.58
N ILE A 115 11.63 -0.44 3.63
CA ILE A 115 13.02 0.02 3.69
C ILE A 115 13.27 0.91 4.91
N ILE A 116 12.27 1.69 5.33
CA ILE A 116 12.37 2.58 6.52
C ILE A 116 12.05 1.83 7.81
N ALA A 117 11.06 0.93 7.79
CA ALA A 117 10.64 0.16 8.97
C ALA A 117 11.71 -0.83 9.44
N PHE A 118 12.46 -1.42 8.52
CA PHE A 118 13.48 -2.42 8.86
C PHE A 118 14.62 -1.86 9.74
N PRO A 119 15.35 -0.79 9.35
CA PRO A 119 16.40 -0.23 10.17
C PRO A 119 15.88 0.41 11.47
N THR A 120 14.69 1.02 11.45
CA THR A 120 14.08 1.61 12.67
C THR A 120 13.76 0.54 13.70
N LEU A 121 13.27 -0.63 13.29
CA LEU A 121 13.08 -1.78 14.17
C LEU A 121 14.40 -2.35 14.70
N VAL A 122 15.44 -2.41 13.87
CA VAL A 122 16.77 -2.88 14.29
C VAL A 122 17.37 -1.95 15.34
N SER A 123 17.27 -0.63 15.17
CA SER A 123 17.72 0.35 16.17
C SER A 123 16.94 0.28 17.49
N LEU A 124 15.68 -0.16 17.47
CA LEU A 124 14.89 -0.38 18.68
C LEU A 124 15.31 -1.67 19.44
N LEU A 125 15.93 -2.61 18.72
CA LEU A 125 16.45 -3.89 19.23
C LEU A 125 17.88 -3.78 19.77
N ALA A 126 18.72 -2.93 19.16
CA ALA A 126 20.05 -2.54 19.67
C ALA A 126 19.95 -1.88 21.06
#